data_AF-A0A957T031-F1
#
_entry.id   AF-A0A957T031-F1
#
_cell.length_a   1.000
_cell.length_b   1.000
_cell.length_c   1.000
_cell.angle_alpha   90.00
_cell.angle_beta   90.00
_cell.angle_gamma   90.00
#
_symmetry.space_group_name_H-M   'P 1'
#
loop_
_entity.id
_entity.type
_entity.pdbx_description
1 polymer ?
#
loop_
_entity_poly.entity_id
_entity_poly.type
_entity_poly.pdbx_seq_one_letter_code
_entity_poly.pdbx_strand_id
1 'polypeptide(L)'
;DAMQYLQRRLEIDHKTQNVRQMAISYQRLGQLALIEKSYGKAESNLRQSLVLFRQLGNSPEIAHVLLDLSQSLLRQRHVAEAQEQCLHSLQLAMQAQMTPRILAALALLAEIWIAEEKKEDAIRLLQMVNQNTQVPVVTWRRARKLQDALVAELGEKTVAPIREVLAGQSLQEFGVHLLTQGFGRVSIVAS
;
A
#
# COMPACT_ATOMS: atom_id res chain seq x y z
N ASP A 1 -25.00 8.53 -10.89
CA ASP A 1 -23.96 8.69 -9.85
C ASP A 1 -23.63 7.40 -9.12
N ALA A 2 -22.37 6.98 -9.17
CA ALA A 2 -21.88 5.78 -8.47
C ALA A 2 -22.06 5.88 -6.94
N MET A 3 -21.92 7.08 -6.38
CA MET A 3 -22.15 7.34 -4.95
C MET A 3 -23.59 7.04 -4.53
N GLN A 4 -24.58 7.55 -5.26
CA GLN A 4 -26.00 7.31 -4.96
C GLN A 4 -26.37 5.83 -5.09
N TYR A 5 -25.81 5.13 -6.08
CA TYR A 5 -26.00 3.69 -6.23
C TYR A 5 -25.46 2.91 -5.02
N LEU A 6 -24.24 3.23 -4.57
CA LEU A 6 -23.63 2.58 -3.41
C LEU A 6 -24.36 2.89 -2.11
N GLN A 7 -24.85 4.11 -1.91
CA GLN A 7 -25.66 4.47 -0.73
C GLN A 7 -26.97 3.70 -0.69
N ARG A 8 -27.72 3.66 -1.80
CA ARG A 8 -28.95 2.86 -1.91
C ARG A 8 -28.67 1.37 -1.69
N ARG A 9 -27.55 0.87 -2.22
CA ARG A 9 -27.13 -0.52 -2.01
C ARG A 9 -26.87 -0.81 -0.53
N LEU A 10 -26.19 0.10 0.16
CA LEU A 10 -25.90 0.00 1.58
C LEU A 10 -27.18 -0.02 2.44
N GLU A 11 -28.20 0.76 2.08
CA GLU A 11 -29.52 0.73 2.73
C GLU A 11 -30.21 -0.64 2.57
N ILE A 12 -30.15 -1.23 1.37
CA ILE A 12 -30.71 -2.56 1.09
C ILE A 12 -29.93 -3.64 1.86
N ASP A 13 -28.60 -3.58 1.83
CA ASP A 13 -27.75 -4.56 2.51
C ASP A 13 -27.91 -4.47 4.04
N HIS A 14 -28.16 -3.28 4.59
CA HIS A 14 -28.56 -3.10 6.00
C HIS A 14 -29.87 -3.81 6.33
N LYS A 15 -30.90 -3.63 5.49
CA LYS A 15 -32.22 -4.26 5.68
C LYS A 15 -32.16 -5.78 5.55
N THR A 16 -31.25 -6.29 4.72
CA THR A 16 -31.05 -7.72 4.47
C THR A 16 -29.94 -8.35 5.31
N GLN A 17 -29.34 -7.57 6.23
CA GLN A 17 -28.22 -7.97 7.09
C GLN A 17 -27.04 -8.62 6.33
N ASN A 18 -26.79 -8.17 5.10
CA ASN A 18 -25.71 -8.69 4.27
C ASN A 18 -24.39 -7.98 4.58
N VAL A 19 -23.74 -8.40 5.67
CA VAL A 19 -22.50 -7.80 6.20
C VAL A 19 -21.39 -7.71 5.14
N ARG A 20 -21.23 -8.73 4.29
CA ARG A 20 -20.21 -8.72 3.23
C ARG A 20 -20.48 -7.64 2.18
N GLN A 21 -21.72 -7.51 1.74
CA GLN A 21 -22.08 -6.50 0.74
C GLN A 21 -22.03 -5.08 1.31
N MET A 22 -22.35 -4.91 2.60
CA MET A 22 -22.13 -3.65 3.31
C MET A 22 -20.64 -3.28 3.35
N ALA A 23 -19.76 -4.24 3.70
CA ALA A 23 -18.32 -4.03 3.74
C ALA A 23 -17.76 -3.58 2.38
N ILE A 24 -18.20 -4.24 1.30
CA ILE A 24 -17.83 -3.90 -0.08
C ILE A 24 -18.35 -2.52 -0.47
N SER A 25 -19.59 -2.19 -0.11
CA SER A 25 -20.18 -0.87 -0.40
C SER A 25 -19.41 0.25 0.29
N TYR A 26 -19.06 0.08 1.56
CA TYR A 26 -18.21 1.02 2.29
C TYR A 26 -16.80 1.14 1.67
N GLN A 27 -16.17 0.02 1.27
CA GLN A 27 -14.88 0.07 0.60
C GLN A 27 -14.94 0.91 -0.67
N ARG A 28 -15.95 0.68 -1.51
CA ARG A 28 -16.13 1.41 -2.78
C ARG A 28 -16.42 2.89 -2.58
N LEU A 29 -17.21 3.24 -1.56
CA LEU A 29 -17.41 4.64 -1.15
C LEU A 29 -16.10 5.29 -0.70
N GLY A 30 -15.27 4.56 0.03
CA GLY A 30 -13.93 4.98 0.42
C GLY A 30 -13.03 5.27 -0.78
N GLN A 31 -13.00 4.35 -1.75
CA GLN A 31 -12.24 4.50 -3.00
C GLN A 31 -12.72 5.69 -3.84
N LEU A 32 -14.04 5.91 -3.94
CA LEU A 32 -14.58 7.06 -4.63
C LEU A 32 -14.17 8.37 -3.94
N ALA A 33 -14.24 8.41 -2.61
CA ALA A 33 -13.77 9.56 -1.83
C ALA A 33 -12.26 9.81 -2.00
N LEU A 34 -11.43 8.78 -2.17
CA LEU A 34 -10.00 8.94 -2.53
C LEU A 34 -9.82 9.62 -3.88
N ILE A 35 -10.59 9.21 -4.90
CA ILE A 35 -10.58 9.80 -6.24
C ILE A 35 -11.00 11.28 -6.18
N GLU A 36 -12.03 11.58 -5.38
CA GLU A 36 -12.52 12.94 -5.11
C GLU A 36 -11.62 13.73 -4.15
N LYS A 37 -10.51 13.14 -3.69
CA LYS A 37 -9.57 13.74 -2.71
C LYS A 37 -10.22 14.14 -1.38
N SER A 38 -11.38 13.56 -1.06
CA SER A 38 -12.10 13.71 0.20
C SER A 38 -11.56 12.72 1.24
N TYR A 39 -10.31 12.92 1.67
CA TYR A 39 -9.57 11.92 2.48
C TYR A 39 -10.23 11.59 3.82
N GLY A 40 -10.80 12.57 4.54
CA GLY A 40 -11.55 12.28 5.78
C GLY A 40 -12.78 11.38 5.55
N LYS A 41 -13.50 11.58 4.44
CA LYS A 41 -14.63 10.70 4.06
C LYS A 41 -14.13 9.32 3.63
N ALA A 42 -13.00 9.26 2.93
CA ALA A 42 -12.39 7.99 2.55
C ALA A 42 -12.03 7.18 3.79
N GLU A 43 -11.32 7.79 4.75
CA GLU A 43 -10.98 7.16 6.01
C GLU A 43 -12.22 6.63 6.75
N SER A 44 -13.25 7.46 6.93
CA SER A 44 -14.48 7.05 7.62
C SER A 44 -15.11 5.82 6.98
N ASN A 45 -15.27 5.83 5.65
CA ASN A 45 -15.87 4.70 4.92
C ASN A 45 -14.98 3.44 5.00
N LEU A 46 -13.66 3.60 4.87
CA LEU A 46 -12.71 2.48 4.90
C LEU A 46 -12.64 1.84 6.29
N ARG A 47 -12.73 2.63 7.37
CA ARG A 47 -12.81 2.09 8.74
C ARG A 47 -14.09 1.28 8.96
N GLN A 48 -15.24 1.74 8.45
CA GLN A 48 -16.49 0.96 8.50
C GLN A 48 -16.37 -0.37 7.74
N SER A 49 -15.81 -0.32 6.52
CA SER A 49 -15.52 -1.53 5.74
C SER A 49 -14.63 -2.51 6.50
N LEU A 50 -13.55 -1.99 7.13
CA LEU A 50 -12.60 -2.80 7.88
C LEU A 50 -13.23 -3.50 9.09
N VAL A 51 -14.11 -2.81 9.84
CA VAL A 51 -14.86 -3.41 10.96
C VAL A 51 -15.71 -4.58 10.47
N LEU A 52 -16.45 -4.39 9.39
CA LEU A 52 -17.34 -5.41 8.84
C LEU A 52 -16.57 -6.60 8.25
N PHE A 53 -15.48 -6.37 7.51
CA PHE A 53 -14.65 -7.47 7.04
C PHE A 53 -13.97 -8.24 8.18
N ARG A 54 -13.57 -7.58 9.27
CA ARG A 54 -13.04 -8.27 10.46
C ARG A 54 -14.09 -9.15 11.14
N GLN A 55 -15.37 -8.74 11.16
CA GLN A 55 -16.46 -9.57 11.66
C GLN A 55 -16.66 -10.84 10.81
N LEU A 56 -16.33 -10.78 9.52
CA LEU A 56 -16.41 -11.92 8.59
C LEU A 56 -15.18 -12.84 8.65
N GLY A 57 -14.17 -12.51 9.45
CA GLY A 57 -12.94 -13.27 9.59
C GLY A 57 -11.77 -12.76 8.74
N ASN A 58 -10.76 -13.60 8.55
CA ASN A 58 -9.51 -13.23 7.86
C ASN A 58 -9.70 -13.19 6.33
N SER A 59 -10.36 -12.14 5.84
CA SER A 59 -10.68 -11.92 4.43
C SER A 59 -9.50 -11.27 3.69
N PRO A 60 -9.08 -11.74 2.49
CA PRO A 60 -8.08 -11.05 1.67
C PRO A 60 -8.48 -9.60 1.32
N GLU A 61 -9.78 -9.30 1.35
CA GLU A 61 -10.36 -7.96 1.22
C GLU A 61 -9.84 -6.98 2.28
N ILE A 62 -9.45 -7.45 3.47
CA ILE A 62 -8.84 -6.62 4.52
C ILE A 62 -7.55 -5.98 4.00
N ALA A 63 -6.72 -6.71 3.24
CA ALA A 63 -5.50 -6.16 2.67
C ALA A 63 -5.79 -5.00 1.70
N HIS A 64 -6.89 -5.07 0.95
CA HIS A 64 -7.31 -3.98 0.07
C HIS A 64 -7.73 -2.74 0.86
N VAL A 65 -8.61 -2.92 1.84
CA VAL A 65 -9.15 -1.81 2.65
C VAL A 65 -8.03 -1.11 3.43
N LEU A 66 -7.10 -1.88 4.00
CA LEU A 66 -5.95 -1.34 4.74
C LEU A 66 -5.04 -0.48 3.86
N LEU A 67 -4.81 -0.87 2.60
CA LEU A 67 -3.97 -0.04 1.72
C LEU A 67 -4.67 1.26 1.32
N ASP A 68 -5.96 1.18 0.99
CA ASP A 68 -6.74 2.37 0.65
C ASP A 68 -6.82 3.30 1.88
N LEU A 69 -6.91 2.74 3.09
CA LEU A 69 -6.90 3.50 4.36
C LEU A 69 -5.55 4.16 4.59
N SER A 70 -4.45 3.42 4.41
CA SER A 70 -3.09 3.95 4.48
C SER A 70 -2.90 5.12 3.52
N GLN A 71 -3.38 5.00 2.27
CA GLN A 71 -3.30 6.08 1.30
C GLN A 71 -4.07 7.31 1.77
N SER A 72 -5.26 7.13 2.32
CA SER A 72 -6.05 8.23 2.89
C SER A 72 -5.33 8.93 4.04
N LEU A 73 -4.78 8.16 4.98
CA LEU A 73 -4.06 8.66 6.15
C LEU A 73 -2.79 9.43 5.74
N LEU A 74 -2.03 8.92 4.78
CA LEU A 74 -0.84 9.59 4.26
C LEU A 74 -1.20 10.97 3.67
N ARG A 75 -2.31 11.06 2.93
CA ARG A 75 -2.79 12.34 2.36
C ARG A 75 -3.25 13.34 3.41
N GLN A 76 -3.67 12.84 4.57
CA GLN A 76 -3.99 13.64 5.76
C GLN A 76 -2.77 13.92 6.65
N ARG A 77 -1.57 13.50 6.23
CA ARG A 77 -0.31 13.59 7.01
C ARG A 77 -0.30 12.80 8.32
N HIS A 78 -1.19 11.82 8.48
CA HIS A 78 -1.14 10.85 9.57
C HIS A 78 -0.11 9.75 9.23
N VAL A 79 1.17 10.13 9.14
CA VAL A 79 2.24 9.31 8.55
C VAL A 79 2.46 8.00 9.33
N ALA A 80 2.52 8.06 10.66
CA ALA A 80 2.76 6.88 11.49
C ALA A 80 1.64 5.83 11.34
N GLU A 81 0.37 6.26 11.40
CA GLU A 81 -0.77 5.36 11.23
C GLU A 81 -0.84 4.84 9.78
N ALA A 82 -0.55 5.69 8.78
CA ALA A 82 -0.46 5.26 7.39
C ALA A 82 0.56 4.13 7.22
N GLN A 83 1.73 4.24 7.87
CA GLN A 83 2.76 3.21 7.82
C GLN A 83 2.26 1.89 8.42
N GLU A 84 1.64 1.94 9.60
CA GLU A 84 1.10 0.75 10.27
C GLU A 84 0.08 0.02 9.38
N GLN A 85 -0.89 0.75 8.83
CA GLN A 85 -1.91 0.16 7.96
C GLN A 85 -1.29 -0.37 6.64
N CYS A 86 -0.25 0.29 6.12
CA CYS A 86 0.46 -0.17 4.93
C CYS A 86 1.21 -1.49 5.17
N LEU A 87 1.93 -1.59 6.30
CA LEU A 87 2.68 -2.79 6.68
C LEU A 87 1.73 -3.97 6.94
N HIS A 88 0.58 -3.72 7.58
CA HIS A 88 -0.43 -4.74 7.79
C HIS A 88 -1.05 -5.22 6.46
N SER A 89 -1.36 -4.30 5.53
CA SER A 89 -1.79 -4.66 4.18
C SER A 89 -0.74 -5.53 3.47
N LEU A 90 0.54 -5.14 3.54
CA LEU A 90 1.65 -5.90 2.96
C LEU A 90 1.72 -7.31 3.55
N GLN A 91 1.67 -7.45 4.88
CA GLN A 91 1.71 -8.75 5.55
C GLN A 91 0.59 -9.69 5.07
N LEU A 92 -0.66 -9.21 5.02
CA LEU A 92 -1.79 -10.01 4.54
C LEU A 92 -1.65 -10.35 3.05
N ALA A 93 -1.21 -9.40 2.24
CA ALA A 93 -0.99 -9.62 0.81
C ALA A 93 0.12 -10.65 0.54
N MET A 94 1.17 -10.67 1.37
CA MET A 94 2.24 -11.67 1.33
C MET A 94 1.73 -13.05 1.68
N GLN A 95 0.96 -13.18 2.77
CA GLN A 95 0.34 -14.45 3.19
C GLN A 95 -0.61 -15.00 2.12
N ALA A 96 -1.38 -14.12 1.47
CA ALA A 96 -2.33 -14.48 0.42
C ALA A 96 -1.71 -14.54 -0.99
N GLN A 97 -0.39 -14.33 -1.12
CA GLN A 97 0.35 -14.31 -2.40
C GLN A 97 -0.26 -13.37 -3.46
N MET A 98 -0.76 -12.22 -3.02
CA MET A 98 -1.43 -11.23 -3.86
C MET A 98 -0.40 -10.27 -4.48
N THR A 99 0.36 -10.74 -5.48
CA THR A 99 1.45 -9.97 -6.14
C THR A 99 1.09 -8.51 -6.47
N PRO A 100 -0.05 -8.20 -7.14
CA PRO A 100 -0.39 -6.82 -7.44
C PRO A 100 -0.58 -5.95 -6.18
N ARG A 101 -1.06 -6.57 -5.09
CA ARG A 101 -1.29 -5.86 -3.84
C ARG A 101 0.00 -5.64 -3.06
N ILE A 102 0.89 -6.64 -3.05
CA ILE A 102 2.25 -6.52 -2.49
C ILE A 102 2.96 -5.34 -3.16
N LEU A 103 3.05 -5.32 -4.50
CA LEU A 103 3.74 -4.27 -5.25
C LEU A 103 3.19 -2.88 -4.98
N ALA A 104 1.87 -2.76 -4.89
CA ALA A 104 1.26 -1.48 -4.58
C ALA A 104 1.42 -1.06 -3.11
N ALA A 105 1.53 -2.01 -2.17
CA ALA A 105 1.88 -1.72 -0.79
C ALA A 105 3.32 -1.23 -0.66
N LEU A 106 4.27 -1.86 -1.35
CA LEU A 106 5.67 -1.40 -1.41
C LEU A 106 5.77 0.00 -2.01
N ALA A 107 5.03 0.29 -3.08
CA ALA A 107 5.01 1.62 -3.70
C ALA A 107 4.45 2.70 -2.74
N LEU A 108 3.40 2.39 -1.97
CA LEU A 108 2.86 3.32 -0.99
C LEU A 108 3.79 3.51 0.21
N LEU A 109 4.40 2.42 0.71
CA LEU A 109 5.38 2.48 1.78
C LEU A 109 6.61 3.32 1.39
N ALA A 110 7.04 3.27 0.12
CA ALA A 110 8.09 4.13 -0.38
C ALA A 110 7.72 5.62 -0.27
N GLU A 111 6.49 6.01 -0.57
CA GLU A 111 6.03 7.39 -0.37
C GLU A 111 6.04 7.81 1.10
N ILE A 112 5.62 6.91 1.98
CA ILE A 112 5.62 7.13 3.43
C ILE A 112 7.06 7.39 3.88
N TRP A 113 8.02 6.57 3.46
CA TRP A 113 9.42 6.72 3.83
C TRP A 113 10.11 7.93 3.20
N ILE A 114 9.73 8.33 1.98
CA ILE A 114 10.14 9.62 1.42
C ILE A 114 9.67 10.77 2.33
N ALA A 115 8.43 10.71 2.83
CA ALA A 115 7.91 11.72 3.75
C ALA A 115 8.58 11.69 5.13
N GLU A 116 9.17 10.56 5.53
CA GLU A 116 9.99 10.39 6.73
C GLU A 116 11.49 10.62 6.49
N GLU A 117 11.90 11.11 5.31
CA GLU A 117 13.30 11.33 4.90
C GLU A 117 14.18 10.06 4.84
N LYS A 118 13.57 8.86 4.81
CA LYS A 118 14.26 7.56 4.64
C LYS A 118 14.39 7.20 3.15
N LYS A 119 15.08 8.06 2.39
CA LYS A 119 15.08 8.04 0.92
C LYS A 119 15.81 6.83 0.32
N GLU A 120 16.89 6.37 0.93
CA GLU A 120 17.64 5.18 0.47
C GLU A 120 16.81 3.90 0.60
N ASP A 121 16.06 3.76 1.70
CA ASP A 121 15.17 2.63 1.92
C ASP A 121 13.96 2.69 0.96
N ALA A 122 13.44 3.89 0.69
CA ALA A 122 12.41 4.07 -0.32
C ALA A 122 12.88 3.66 -1.72
N ILE A 123 14.15 3.91 -2.08
CA ILE A 123 14.73 3.42 -3.34
C ILE A 123 14.69 1.89 -3.42
N ARG A 124 15.02 1.17 -2.33
CA ARG A 124 14.95 -0.30 -2.31
C ARG A 124 13.56 -0.81 -2.67
N LEU A 125 12.54 -0.22 -2.05
CA LEU A 125 11.14 -0.54 -2.32
C LEU A 125 10.76 -0.28 -3.79
N LEU A 126 11.13 0.89 -4.31
CA LEU A 126 10.77 1.30 -5.68
C LEU A 126 11.48 0.45 -6.75
N GLN A 127 12.73 0.05 -6.49
CA GLN A 127 13.45 -0.88 -7.37
C GLN A 127 12.77 -2.24 -7.43
N MET A 128 12.41 -2.81 -6.28
CA MET A 128 11.67 -4.08 -6.22
C MET A 128 10.34 -3.99 -6.99
N VAL A 129 9.61 -2.87 -6.86
CA VAL A 129 8.37 -2.65 -7.61
C VAL A 129 8.61 -2.62 -9.12
N ASN A 130 9.65 -1.92 -9.58
CA ASN A 130 9.91 -1.69 -11.01
C ASN A 130 10.56 -2.89 -11.73
N GLN A 131 11.21 -3.80 -11.00
CA GLN A 131 11.75 -5.06 -11.54
C GLN A 131 10.65 -6.11 -11.81
N ASN A 132 9.48 -5.98 -11.18
CA ASN A 132 8.39 -6.92 -11.34
C ASN A 132 7.46 -6.54 -12.50
N THR A 133 7.36 -7.39 -13.52
CA THR A 133 6.59 -7.14 -14.75
C THR A 133 5.06 -7.19 -14.57
N GLN A 134 4.58 -7.75 -13.46
CA GLN A 134 3.15 -7.88 -13.14
C GLN A 134 2.55 -6.65 -12.43
N VAL A 135 3.34 -5.58 -12.26
CA VAL A 135 2.87 -4.34 -11.65
C VAL A 135 1.80 -3.66 -12.53
N PRO A 136 0.67 -3.20 -11.96
CA PRO A 136 -0.29 -2.39 -12.72
C PRO A 136 0.38 -1.12 -13.27
N VAL A 137 0.10 -0.75 -14.53
CA VAL A 137 0.75 0.38 -15.23
C VAL A 137 0.70 1.69 -14.44
N VAL A 138 -0.41 1.96 -13.74
CA VAL A 138 -0.56 3.16 -12.90
C VAL A 138 0.41 3.14 -11.72
N THR A 139 0.54 1.99 -11.05
CA THR A 139 1.49 1.77 -9.94
C THR A 139 2.92 1.89 -10.44
N TRP A 140 3.23 1.28 -11.59
CA TRP A 140 4.56 1.35 -12.21
C TRP A 140 4.97 2.78 -12.57
N ARG A 141 4.11 3.51 -13.31
CA ARG A 141 4.41 4.90 -13.71
C ARG A 141 4.70 5.77 -12.50
N ARG A 142 3.93 5.57 -11.43
CA ARG A 142 4.10 6.31 -10.18
C ARG A 142 5.40 5.95 -9.47
N ALA A 143 5.67 4.66 -9.30
CA ALA A 143 6.88 4.16 -8.66
C ALA A 143 8.13 4.60 -9.45
N ARG A 144 8.10 4.52 -10.78
CA ARG A 144 9.19 4.96 -11.64
C ARG A 144 9.46 6.45 -11.52
N LYS A 145 8.41 7.29 -11.54
CA LYS A 145 8.57 8.73 -11.35
C LYS A 145 9.22 9.08 -10.00
N LEU A 146 8.81 8.41 -8.92
CA LEU A 146 9.42 8.60 -7.59
C LEU A 146 10.88 8.14 -7.59
N GLN A 147 11.18 7.00 -8.21
CA GLN A 147 12.54 6.48 -8.29
C GLN A 147 13.46 7.45 -9.05
N ASP A 148 13.04 7.91 -10.22
CA ASP A 148 13.85 8.83 -11.04
C ASP A 148 14.12 10.16 -10.30
N ALA A 149 13.14 10.65 -9.54
CA ALA A 149 13.31 11.85 -8.69
C ALA A 149 14.34 11.63 -7.56
N LEU A 150 14.26 10.49 -6.85
CA LEU A 150 15.23 10.17 -5.80
C LEU A 150 16.63 9.90 -6.34
N VAL A 151 16.75 9.29 -7.53
CA VAL A 151 18.05 9.09 -8.19
C VAL A 151 18.68 10.43 -8.54
N ALA A 152 17.90 11.38 -9.05
CA ALA A 152 18.38 12.73 -9.35
C ALA A 152 18.83 13.48 -8.08
N GLU A 153 18.15 13.25 -6.95
CA GLU A 153 18.49 13.88 -5.67
C GLU A 153 19.72 13.25 -4.98
N LEU A 154 19.76 11.92 -4.86
CA LEU A 154 20.81 11.19 -4.12
C LEU A 154 22.06 10.90 -4.95
N GLY A 155 21.94 10.95 -6.28
CA GLY A 155 23.02 10.68 -7.23
C GLY A 155 23.33 9.20 -7.42
N GLU A 156 23.87 8.84 -8.60
CA GLU A 156 24.11 7.45 -8.99
C GLU A 156 25.10 6.70 -8.09
N LYS A 157 26.06 7.40 -7.47
CA LYS A 157 27.01 6.79 -6.53
C LYS A 157 26.33 6.17 -5.31
N THR A 158 25.23 6.77 -4.85
CA THR A 158 24.45 6.30 -3.70
C THR A 158 23.51 5.17 -4.12
N VAL A 159 22.94 5.26 -5.32
CA VAL A 159 21.90 4.33 -5.79
C VAL A 159 22.48 3.04 -6.37
N ALA A 160 23.64 3.08 -7.03
CA ALA A 160 24.22 1.92 -7.71
C ALA A 160 24.43 0.70 -6.77
N PRO A 161 25.02 0.85 -5.56
CA PRO A 161 25.17 -0.28 -4.65
C PRO A 161 23.83 -0.88 -4.21
N ILE A 162 22.78 -0.05 -4.09
CA ILE A 162 21.43 -0.49 -3.71
C ILE A 162 20.81 -1.37 -4.81
N ARG A 163 21.08 -1.06 -6.10
CA ARG A 163 20.58 -1.85 -7.24
C ARG A 163 21.15 -3.26 -7.26
N GLU A 164 22.44 -3.39 -6.96
CA GLU A 164 23.17 -4.66 -7.02
C GLU A 164 22.70 -5.63 -5.92
N VAL A 165 22.45 -5.13 -4.70
CA VAL A 165 22.00 -5.95 -3.56
C VAL A 165 20.63 -6.60 -3.81
N LEU A 166 19.78 -5.97 -4.62
CA LEU A 166 18.44 -6.49 -4.92
C LEU A 166 18.40 -7.43 -6.14
N ALA A 167 19.51 -7.57 -6.88
CA ALA A 167 19.57 -8.46 -8.02
C ALA A 167 19.42 -9.93 -7.58
N GLY A 168 18.34 -10.59 -8.02
CA GLY A 168 18.09 -12.00 -7.75
C GLY A 168 17.26 -12.31 -6.51
N GLN A 169 16.87 -11.31 -5.71
CA GLN A 169 15.88 -11.52 -4.63
C GLN A 169 14.47 -11.63 -5.20
N SER A 170 13.71 -12.62 -4.73
CA SER A 170 12.28 -12.71 -5.07
C SER A 170 11.46 -11.67 -4.28
N LEU A 171 10.29 -11.31 -4.82
CA LEU A 171 9.34 -10.41 -4.15
C LEU A 171 8.94 -10.94 -2.77
N GLN A 172 8.84 -12.26 -2.62
CA GLN A 172 8.48 -12.95 -1.39
C GLN A 172 9.59 -12.87 -0.34
N GLU A 173 10.83 -13.15 -0.71
CA GLU A 173 11.98 -13.03 0.21
C GLU A 173 12.15 -11.59 0.68
N PHE A 174 12.05 -10.64 -0.25
CA PHE A 174 12.15 -9.22 0.06
C PHE A 174 11.06 -8.77 1.04
N GLY A 175 9.80 -9.15 0.79
CA GLY A 175 8.70 -8.79 1.67
C GLY A 175 8.80 -9.41 3.06
N VAL A 176 9.24 -10.67 3.17
CA VAL A 176 9.45 -11.32 4.48
C VAL A 176 10.59 -10.66 5.24
N HIS A 177 11.72 -10.38 4.59
CA HIS A 177 12.85 -9.69 5.22
C HIS A 177 12.45 -8.31 5.74
N LEU A 178 11.75 -7.53 4.92
CA LEU A 178 11.21 -6.22 5.30
C LEU A 178 10.31 -6.31 6.54
N LEU A 179 9.36 -7.26 6.58
CA LEU A 179 8.40 -7.38 7.68
C LEU A 179 9.02 -7.91 8.99
N THR A 180 10.14 -8.63 8.93
CA THR A 180 10.74 -9.29 10.10
C THR A 180 11.95 -8.55 10.67
N GLN A 181 12.75 -7.91 9.81
CA GLN A 181 14.02 -7.30 10.20
C GLN A 181 14.06 -5.78 9.96
N GLY A 182 13.14 -5.25 9.14
CA GLY A 182 13.25 -3.89 8.61
C GLY A 182 14.53 -3.72 7.78
N PHE A 183 14.79 -2.51 7.25
CA PHE A 183 16.07 -2.21 6.58
C PHE A 183 17.17 -1.74 7.55
N GLY A 184 17.05 -2.10 8.83
CA GLY A 184 17.97 -1.68 9.88
C GLY A 184 19.41 -2.09 9.59
N ARG A 185 20.20 -1.14 9.08
CA ARG A 185 21.66 -1.20 8.86
C ARG A 185 22.16 -2.53 8.30
N VAL A 186 21.80 -2.85 7.05
CA VAL A 186 22.75 -3.62 6.23
C VAL A 186 23.88 -2.65 5.86
N SER A 187 24.86 -2.54 6.77
CA SER A 187 26.18 -2.05 6.41
C SER A 187 26.59 -2.81 5.17
N ILE A 188 26.85 -2.08 4.09
CA ILE A 188 27.61 -2.59 2.96
C ILE A 188 28.97 -2.95 3.56
N VAL A 189 29.12 -4.18 4.05
CA VAL A 189 30.44 -4.77 4.25
C VAL A 189 30.91 -5.05 2.84
N ALA A 190 31.57 -4.04 2.26
CA ALA A 190 32.50 -4.27 1.18
C ALA A 190 33.51 -5.30 1.69
N SER A 191 33.59 -6.44 1.01
CA SER A 191 34.73 -7.36 1.04
C SER A 191 35.21 -7.49 -0.39
#